data_AF-A0A660UWY9-F1
#
_entry.id   AF-A0A660UWY9-F1
#
_cell.length_a   1.000
_cell.length_b   1.000
_cell.length_c   1.000
_cell.angle_alpha   90.00
_cell.angle_beta   90.00
_cell.angle_gamma   90.00
#
_symmetry.space_group_name_H-M   'P 1'
#
loop_
_entity.id
_entity.type
_entity.pdbx_description
1 polymer ?
#
loop_
_entity_poly.entity_id
_entity_poly.type
_entity_poly.pdbx_seq_one_letter_code
_entity_poly.pdbx_strand_id
1 'polypeptide(L)'
;MAAGGVLAQTTGETADVVAVVAEEAISQWGVLGVVGAVIGAGIIVFGAAMGIGRIAACACEAIARQPEAGQRIFTSMLLASAFIEGGMLLALIICFLAMWRLS
;
A
#
# COMPACT_ATOMS: atom_id res chain seq x y z
N MET A 1 44.28 -24.94 17.18
CA MET A 1 43.26 -24.68 16.13
C MET A 1 41.90 -24.48 16.79
N ALA A 2 41.68 -23.38 17.54
CA ALA A 2 40.42 -23.16 18.27
C ALA A 2 40.08 -21.67 18.46
N ALA A 3 40.49 -20.79 17.53
CA ALA A 3 40.15 -19.36 17.55
C ALA A 3 39.11 -18.96 16.49
N GLY A 4 38.71 -19.88 15.59
CA GLY A 4 37.80 -19.60 14.47
C GLY A 4 36.30 -19.69 14.79
N GLY A 5 35.91 -20.24 15.95
CA GLY A 5 34.49 -20.47 16.29
C GLY A 5 33.77 -19.25 16.87
N VAL A 6 34.48 -18.38 17.57
CA VAL A 6 33.86 -17.27 18.34
C VAL A 6 33.49 -16.08 17.46
N LEU A 7 34.25 -15.80 16.39
CA LEU A 7 33.98 -14.66 15.49
C LEU A 7 32.78 -14.88 14.55
N ALA A 8 32.39 -16.13 14.32
CA ALA A 8 31.23 -16.46 13.49
C ALA A 8 29.89 -16.25 14.22
N GLN A 9 29.86 -16.35 15.55
CA GLN A 9 28.63 -16.26 16.34
C GLN A 9 28.17 -14.81 16.55
N THR A 10 29.10 -13.87 16.76
CA THR A 10 28.76 -12.48 17.10
C THR A 10 28.24 -11.64 15.92
N THR A 11 28.53 -12.05 14.68
CA THR A 11 28.12 -11.29 13.49
C THR A 11 26.66 -11.60 13.11
N GLY A 12 26.21 -12.84 13.31
CA GLY A 12 24.82 -13.25 13.08
C GLY A 12 23.85 -12.66 14.10
N GLU A 13 24.27 -12.58 15.36
CA GLU A 13 23.47 -12.02 16.45
C GLU A 13 23.07 -10.56 16.18
N THR A 14 23.98 -9.71 15.69
CA THR A 14 23.69 -8.29 15.42
C THR A 14 22.69 -8.02 14.30
N ALA A 15 22.64 -8.87 13.26
CA ALA A 15 21.66 -8.76 12.18
C ALA A 15 20.28 -9.27 12.63
N ASP A 16 20.27 -10.33 13.45
CA ASP A 16 19.05 -10.86 14.06
C ASP A 16 18.47 -9.92 15.12
N VAL A 17 19.26 -9.22 15.96
CA VAL A 17 18.68 -8.25 16.92
C VAL A 17 18.02 -7.06 16.21
N VAL A 18 18.52 -6.63 15.04
CA VAL A 18 17.85 -5.55 14.28
C VAL A 18 16.51 -6.03 13.72
N ALA A 19 16.45 -7.27 13.24
CA ALA A 19 15.20 -7.89 12.79
C ALA A 19 14.23 -8.15 13.96
N VAL A 20 14.74 -8.63 15.11
CA VAL A 20 13.96 -8.92 16.32
C VAL A 20 13.47 -7.64 16.99
N VAL A 21 14.25 -6.56 17.04
CA VAL A 21 13.81 -5.26 17.60
C VAL A 21 12.78 -4.59 16.69
N ALA A 22 12.91 -4.73 15.36
CA ALA A 22 11.87 -4.30 14.43
C ALA A 22 10.58 -5.12 14.62
N GLU A 23 10.70 -6.42 14.88
CA GLU A 23 9.58 -7.33 15.12
C GLU A 23 8.92 -7.11 16.49
N GLU A 24 9.67 -6.79 17.54
CA GLU A 24 9.16 -6.39 18.86
C GLU A 24 8.39 -5.06 18.81
N ALA A 25 8.86 -4.09 18.00
CA ALA A 25 8.19 -2.81 17.81
C ALA A 25 6.83 -2.95 17.09
N ILE A 26 6.67 -3.97 16.24
CA ILE A 26 5.41 -4.30 15.55
C ILE A 26 4.53 -5.21 16.43
N SER A 27 5.15 -6.07 17.24
CA SER A 27 4.52 -7.09 18.10
C SER A 27 3.63 -6.53 19.22
N GLN A 28 3.96 -5.36 19.80
CA GLN A 28 3.17 -4.80 20.91
C GLN A 28 1.76 -4.34 20.53
N TRP A 29 1.41 -4.32 19.24
CA TRP A 29 0.23 -3.64 18.69
C TRP A 29 -1.00 -4.52 18.45
N GLY A 30 -1.27 -5.55 19.26
CA GLY A 30 -2.40 -6.50 19.10
C GLY A 30 -3.70 -5.95 18.47
N VAL A 31 -4.72 -5.60 19.26
CA VAL A 31 -6.00 -5.11 18.71
C VAL A 31 -5.87 -3.73 18.04
N LEU A 32 -4.98 -2.87 18.55
CA LEU A 32 -4.81 -1.51 18.01
C LEU A 32 -4.29 -1.50 16.58
N GLY A 33 -3.37 -2.41 16.22
CA GLY A 33 -2.80 -2.49 14.89
C GLY A 33 -3.79 -3.02 13.86
N VAL A 34 -4.68 -3.94 14.24
CA VAL A 34 -5.78 -4.40 13.39
C VAL A 34 -6.76 -3.25 13.12
N VAL A 35 -7.13 -2.49 14.15
CA VAL A 35 -7.98 -1.30 14.02
C VAL A 35 -7.32 -0.25 13.12
N GLY A 36 -6.03 0.01 13.31
CA GLY A 36 -5.25 0.92 12.45
C GLY A 36 -5.22 0.48 10.98
N ALA A 37 -5.04 -0.81 10.72
CA ALA A 37 -5.03 -1.37 9.36
C ALA A 37 -6.40 -1.22 8.66
N VAL A 38 -7.51 -1.45 9.37
CA VAL A 38 -8.87 -1.29 8.81
C VAL A 38 -9.19 0.17 8.53
N ILE A 39 -8.86 1.07 9.47
CA ILE A 39 -9.06 2.51 9.28
C ILE A 39 -8.20 3.02 8.12
N GLY A 40 -6.93 2.61 8.07
CA GLY A 40 -6.02 2.94 6.96
C GLY A 40 -6.56 2.50 5.61
N ALA A 41 -7.03 1.26 5.50
CA ALA A 41 -7.65 0.74 4.29
C ALA A 41 -8.89 1.56 3.87
N GLY A 42 -9.73 1.95 4.83
CA GLY A 42 -10.90 2.81 4.57
C GLY A 42 -10.53 4.18 4.01
N ILE A 43 -9.50 4.83 4.56
CA ILE A 43 -9.00 6.14 4.09
C ILE A 43 -8.42 6.03 2.68
N ILE A 44 -7.65 4.97 2.41
CA ILE A 44 -7.06 4.71 1.08
C ILE A 44 -8.17 4.59 0.02
N VAL A 45 -9.18 3.75 0.27
CA VAL A 45 -10.30 3.55 -0.65
C VAL A 45 -11.10 4.84 -0.84
N PHE A 46 -11.35 5.58 0.24
CA PHE A 46 -12.07 6.85 0.17
C PHE A 46 -11.33 7.89 -0.69
N GLY A 47 -10.01 8.03 -0.49
CA GLY A 47 -9.17 8.92 -1.28
C GLY A 47 -9.15 8.56 -2.78
N ALA A 48 -9.03 7.27 -3.09
CA ALA A 48 -9.07 6.79 -4.47
C ALA A 48 -10.44 7.01 -5.13
N ALA A 49 -11.54 6.73 -4.41
CA ALA A 49 -12.89 6.94 -4.90
C ALA A 49 -13.16 8.41 -5.25
N MET A 50 -12.72 9.34 -4.41
CA MET A 50 -12.83 10.77 -4.69
C MET A 50 -11.99 11.19 -5.92
N GLY A 51 -10.79 10.65 -6.07
CA GLY A 51 -9.92 10.93 -7.22
C GLY A 51 -10.52 10.46 -8.54
N ILE A 52 -10.85 9.16 -8.61
CA ILE A 52 -11.42 8.53 -9.81
C ILE A 52 -12.77 9.14 -10.15
N GLY A 53 -13.63 9.39 -9.15
CA GLY A 53 -14.95 10.00 -9.36
C GLY A 53 -14.87 11.38 -10.02
N ARG A 54 -13.90 12.22 -9.63
CA ARG A 54 -13.68 13.53 -10.26
C ARG A 54 -13.16 13.40 -11.69
N ILE A 55 -12.22 12.50 -11.93
CA ILE A 55 -11.68 12.25 -13.29
C ILE A 55 -12.80 11.76 -14.20
N ALA A 56 -13.62 10.82 -13.74
CA ALA A 56 -14.75 10.29 -14.50
C ALA A 56 -15.80 11.37 -14.81
N ALA A 57 -16.15 12.21 -13.84
CA ALA A 57 -17.09 13.32 -14.06
C ALA A 57 -16.56 14.30 -15.13
N CYS A 58 -15.29 14.71 -15.04
CA CYS A 58 -14.65 15.56 -16.03
C CYS A 58 -14.61 14.90 -17.42
N ALA A 59 -14.34 13.60 -17.48
CA ALA A 59 -14.34 12.86 -18.74
C ALA A 59 -15.74 12.82 -19.37
N CYS A 60 -16.79 12.56 -18.60
CA CYS A 60 -18.17 12.59 -19.08
C CYS A 60 -18.55 13.96 -19.65
N GLU A 61 -18.21 15.05 -18.96
CA GLU A 61 -18.45 16.40 -19.48
C GLU A 61 -17.66 16.69 -20.77
N ALA A 62 -16.41 16.26 -20.84
CA ALA A 62 -15.57 16.46 -22.02
C ALA A 62 -16.11 15.68 -23.22
N ILE A 63 -16.55 14.43 -23.02
CA ILE A 63 -17.18 13.59 -24.05
C ILE A 63 -18.49 14.22 -24.52
N ALA A 64 -19.29 14.78 -23.62
CA ALA A 64 -20.53 15.47 -23.98
C ALA A 64 -20.30 16.72 -24.84
N ARG A 65 -19.21 17.47 -24.61
CA ARG A 65 -18.83 18.64 -25.43
C ARG A 65 -18.20 18.27 -26.77
N GLN A 66 -17.49 17.15 -26.83
CA GLN A 66 -16.74 16.70 -28.02
C GLN A 66 -16.89 15.18 -28.20
N PRO A 67 -18.02 14.72 -28.76
CA PRO A 67 -18.29 13.29 -28.90
C PRO A 67 -17.32 12.60 -29.87
N GLU A 68 -16.77 13.31 -30.88
CA GLU A 68 -15.83 12.71 -31.83
C GLU A 68 -14.50 12.31 -31.15
N ALA A 69 -14.13 12.99 -30.07
CA ALA A 69 -12.93 12.67 -29.28
C ALA A 69 -13.20 11.66 -28.16
N GLY A 70 -14.42 11.13 -28.05
CA GLY A 70 -14.88 10.42 -26.86
C GLY A 70 -14.02 9.22 -26.48
N GLN A 71 -13.61 8.42 -27.47
CA GLN A 71 -12.77 7.25 -27.24
C GLN A 71 -11.35 7.61 -26.78
N ARG A 72 -10.79 8.71 -27.28
CA ARG A 72 -9.48 9.21 -26.84
C ARG A 72 -9.55 9.74 -25.39
N ILE A 73 -10.62 10.45 -25.05
CA ILE A 73 -10.87 10.94 -23.69
C ILE A 73 -11.02 9.75 -22.73
N PHE A 74 -11.84 8.76 -23.07
CA PHE A 74 -12.04 7.56 -22.26
C PHE A 74 -10.74 6.79 -22.01
N THR A 75 -9.90 6.61 -23.02
CA THR A 75 -8.58 5.97 -22.83
C THR A 75 -7.68 6.77 -21.89
N SER A 76 -7.66 8.10 -22.00
CA SER A 76 -6.88 8.94 -21.08
C SER A 76 -7.43 8.92 -19.64
N MET A 77 -8.76 8.84 -19.49
CA MET A 77 -9.44 8.64 -18.20
C MET A 77 -9.03 7.31 -17.58
N LEU A 78 -9.07 6.20 -18.33
CA LEU A 78 -8.67 4.88 -17.84
C LEU A 78 -7.20 4.86 -17.43
N LEU A 79 -6.30 5.49 -18.20
CA LEU A 79 -4.89 5.57 -17.83
C LEU A 79 -4.70 6.33 -16.51
N ALA A 80 -5.36 7.48 -16.36
CA ALA A 80 -5.30 8.26 -15.11
C ALA A 80 -5.88 7.49 -13.91
N SER A 81 -7.03 6.84 -14.10
CA SER A 81 -7.65 5.99 -13.08
C SER A 81 -6.77 4.79 -12.71
N ALA A 82 -6.12 4.15 -13.69
CA ALA A 82 -5.23 3.02 -13.46
C ALA A 82 -3.98 3.41 -12.64
N PHE A 83 -3.46 4.63 -12.79
CA PHE A 83 -2.38 5.11 -11.92
C PHE A 83 -2.83 5.30 -10.46
N ILE A 84 -4.05 5.78 -10.24
CA ILE A 84 -4.63 5.91 -8.90
C ILE A 84 -4.90 4.53 -8.31
N GLU A 85 -5.54 3.65 -9.07
CA GLU A 85 -5.88 2.29 -8.65
C GLU A 85 -4.62 1.47 -8.37
N GLY A 86 -3.56 1.61 -9.19
CA GLY A 86 -2.28 0.95 -8.97
C GLY A 86 -1.65 1.33 -7.62
N GLY A 87 -1.64 2.61 -7.27
CA GLY A 87 -1.17 3.07 -5.96
C GLY A 87 -2.09 2.62 -4.81
N MET A 88 -3.40 2.67 -5.01
CA MET A 88 -4.41 2.24 -4.03
C MET A 88 -4.27 0.75 -3.71
N LEU A 89 -4.16 -0.11 -4.73
CA LEU A 89 -4.02 -1.55 -4.56
C LEU A 89 -2.72 -1.88 -3.84
N LEU A 90 -1.62 -1.19 -4.15
CA LEU A 90 -0.35 -1.37 -3.44
C LEU A 90 -0.50 -1.03 -1.96
N ALA A 91 -1.16 0.08 -1.63
CA ALA A 91 -1.41 0.47 -0.24
C ALA A 91 -2.37 -0.49 0.49
N LEU A 92 -3.41 -1.00 -0.19
CA LEU A 92 -4.32 -2.00 0.37
C LEU A 92 -3.61 -3.33 0.62
N ILE A 93 -2.69 -3.74 -0.25
CA ILE A 93 -1.86 -4.92 -0.04
C ILE A 93 -1.03 -4.75 1.22
N ILE A 94 -0.45 -3.56 1.47
CA ILE A 94 0.31 -3.28 2.71
C ILE A 94 -0.61 -3.40 3.94
N CYS A 95 -1.82 -2.84 3.91
CA CYS A 95 -2.80 -2.98 5.00
C CYS A 95 -3.19 -4.45 5.23
N PHE A 96 -3.38 -5.22 4.16
CA PHE A 96 -3.72 -6.63 4.23
C PHE A 96 -2.57 -7.49 4.79
N LEU A 97 -1.35 -7.25 4.33
CA LEU A 97 -0.15 -7.93 4.84
C LEU A 97 0.10 -7.60 6.31
N ALA A 98 -0.12 -6.35 6.72
CA ALA A 98 -0.08 -5.96 8.12
C ALA A 98 -1.13 -6.75 8.92
N MET A 99 -2.38 -6.79 8.47
CA MET A 99 -3.44 -7.54 9.15
C MET A 99 -3.11 -9.03 9.29
N TRP A 100 -2.63 -9.69 8.23
CA TRP A 100 -2.25 -11.09 8.28
C TRP A 100 -1.08 -11.33 9.24
N ARG A 101 -0.10 -10.43 9.32
CA ARG A 101 0.99 -10.55 10.29
C ARG A 101 0.51 -10.40 11.74
N LEU A 102 -0.56 -9.65 12.00
CA LEU A 102 -1.09 -9.40 13.33
C LEU A 102 -2.03 -10.51 13.87
N SER A 103 -2.58 -11.34 13.00
CA SER A 103 -3.44 -12.50 13.35
C SER A 103 -2.64 -13.77 13.58
#